data_AF-A0A8I0KZ26-F1
#
_entry.id   AF-A0A8I0KZ26-F1
#
_cell.length_a   1.000
_cell.length_b   1.000
_cell.length_c   1.000
_cell.angle_alpha   90.00
_cell.angle_beta   90.00
_cell.angle_gamma   90.00
#
_symmetry.space_group_name_H-M   'P 1'
#
loop_
_entity.id
_entity.type
_entity.pdbx_description
1 polymer ?
#
loop_
_entity_poly.entity_id
_entity_poly.type
_entity_poly.pdbx_seq_one_letter_code
_entity_poly.pdbx_strand_id
1 'polypeptide(L)'
;MLCNGTDTASSTRPASGAFARPRQRPNAKRWLAALPLALVAGFTFNGTAPAGITPENASGLVAPQAEGRWSAGQAKDLLDLVEQSEAEGLNPDDYNVDALRAAVNARQQGPALDALANASALRLAHDFADGRIEDKAQFDWHIAPPVDANLIASGLNDALDRDRLGQWLRGLLPDNDQYRALRAAYADARGDEQLRAQLRANLERWRWMPRDLGDRYIYVNVPSYRLSVMNDGIEEAGYNVVVGSPKTPTPQLALHAQSVVANPTWTVPQSILKTGGLRGKGFTYTRNGDGSVRAVQAPGPTNALGRIKIDMPNPHAIYLHDTPNRSVFSRENRALSHGCVRVQNIQELAALLQGGDGLGEALATPAKTRVFQLEKSVPVYLVYFTAQAEADGTIRYIGDPYGRDQALLQRLGRPASRIVQMAAR
;
A
#
# COMPACT_ATOMS: atom_id res chain seq x y z
N MET A 1 45.70 -55.83 3.07
CA MET A 1 46.47 -54.60 3.36
C MET A 1 45.45 -53.48 3.49
N LEU A 2 44.92 -53.09 4.67
CA LEU A 2 45.56 -52.42 5.82
C LEU A 2 46.38 -51.20 5.34
N CYS A 3 46.15 -49.92 5.71
CA CYS A 3 45.60 -49.26 6.91
C CYS A 3 44.98 -47.90 6.50
N ASN A 4 43.84 -47.45 7.04
CA ASN A 4 43.55 -46.83 8.35
C ASN A 4 43.97 -45.35 8.49
N GLY A 5 42.99 -44.51 8.83
CA GLY A 5 43.13 -43.07 9.12
C GLY A 5 41.77 -42.43 9.38
N THR A 6 41.27 -42.65 10.59
CA THR A 6 40.02 -42.12 11.18
C THR A 6 40.09 -40.62 11.45
N ASP A 7 38.99 -39.90 11.24
CA ASP A 7 38.67 -38.75 12.09
C ASP A 7 37.16 -38.63 12.34
N THR A 8 36.87 -38.52 13.64
CA THR A 8 35.58 -38.51 14.31
C THR A 8 35.08 -37.08 14.48
N ALA A 9 33.85 -36.79 14.05
CA ALA A 9 33.15 -35.56 14.43
C ALA A 9 31.86 -35.90 15.19
N SER A 10 31.88 -35.49 16.45
CA SER A 10 30.85 -35.63 17.47
C SER A 10 29.50 -35.02 17.05
N SER A 11 28.44 -35.82 17.17
CA SER A 11 27.04 -35.41 17.09
C SER A 11 26.58 -34.93 18.47
N THR A 12 26.48 -33.62 18.65
CA THR A 12 25.80 -32.99 19.78
C THR A 12 24.51 -32.34 19.29
N ARG A 13 23.38 -32.99 19.56
CA ARG A 13 22.04 -32.39 19.56
C ARG A 13 21.96 -31.28 20.62
N PRO A 14 21.32 -30.13 20.32
CA PRO A 14 20.65 -29.36 21.35
C PRO A 14 19.14 -29.64 21.36
N ALA A 15 18.65 -29.65 22.60
CA ALA A 15 17.32 -29.91 23.08
C ALA A 15 16.21 -29.09 22.41
N SER A 16 15.07 -29.77 22.23
CA SER A 16 13.74 -29.20 22.02
C SER A 16 13.34 -28.27 23.18
N GLY A 17 13.33 -26.96 22.91
CA GLY A 17 12.72 -25.95 23.77
C GLY A 17 11.24 -25.80 23.43
N ALA A 18 10.39 -26.01 24.44
CA ALA A 18 8.95 -25.95 24.36
C ALA A 18 8.44 -24.55 23.96
N PHE A 19 7.69 -24.45 22.86
CA PHE A 19 6.94 -23.25 22.51
C PHE A 19 5.58 -23.26 23.19
N ALA A 20 5.36 -22.23 24.01
CA ALA A 20 4.12 -21.93 24.68
C ALA A 20 3.01 -21.62 23.67
N ARG A 21 1.83 -22.22 23.89
CA ARG A 21 0.59 -21.99 23.13
C ARG A 21 0.11 -20.54 23.29
N PRO A 22 -0.33 -19.85 22.23
CA PRO A 22 -1.08 -18.62 22.37
C PRO A 22 -2.52 -18.91 22.84
N ARG A 23 -2.95 -18.17 23.86
CA ARG A 23 -4.30 -18.21 24.45
C ARG A 23 -5.35 -17.71 23.45
N GLN A 24 -6.39 -18.53 23.24
CA GLN A 24 -7.64 -18.14 22.60
C GLN A 24 -8.29 -16.97 23.35
N ARG A 25 -8.74 -15.93 22.63
CA ARG A 25 -9.66 -14.92 23.15
C ARG A 25 -11.10 -15.31 22.77
N PRO A 26 -12.05 -15.29 23.72
CA PRO A 26 -13.43 -15.67 23.43
C PRO A 26 -14.23 -14.55 22.77
N ASN A 27 -15.07 -14.95 21.81
CA ASN A 27 -16.17 -14.19 21.22
C ASN A 27 -17.14 -13.69 22.31
N ALA A 28 -17.37 -12.38 22.37
CA ALA A 28 -18.44 -11.79 23.16
C ALA A 28 -19.57 -11.28 22.24
N LYS A 29 -20.75 -11.86 22.44
CA LYS A 29 -22.00 -11.60 21.73
C LYS A 29 -22.54 -10.19 22.01
N ARG A 30 -23.13 -9.60 20.96
CA ARG A 30 -23.95 -8.39 20.97
C ARG A 30 -25.15 -8.55 21.91
N TRP A 31 -25.39 -7.55 22.75
CA TRP A 31 -26.67 -7.32 23.43
C TRP A 31 -27.23 -5.98 22.95
N LEU A 32 -28.46 -6.03 22.43
CA LEU A 32 -29.32 -4.89 22.14
C LEU A 32 -29.95 -4.40 23.44
N ALA A 33 -29.86 -3.10 23.72
CA ALA A 33 -30.74 -2.42 24.66
C ALA A 33 -31.09 -1.04 24.11
N ALA A 34 -32.38 -0.85 23.84
CA ALA A 34 -33.01 0.40 23.46
C ALA A 34 -33.29 1.26 24.69
N LEU A 35 -33.14 2.58 24.59
CA LEU A 35 -33.70 3.57 25.53
C LEU A 35 -34.04 4.87 24.77
N PRO A 36 -34.97 5.71 25.27
CA PRO A 36 -35.96 6.41 24.47
C PRO A 36 -35.72 7.92 24.32
N LEU A 37 -36.39 8.49 23.32
CA LEU A 37 -36.62 9.91 23.10
C LEU A 37 -37.18 10.61 24.35
N ALA A 38 -36.58 11.73 24.74
CA ALA A 38 -37.17 12.71 25.64
C ALA A 38 -37.35 14.06 24.91
N LEU A 39 -38.60 14.54 24.92
CA LEU A 39 -39.05 15.83 24.40
C LEU A 39 -38.33 17.02 25.07
N VAL A 40 -37.95 18.02 24.27
CA VAL A 40 -37.62 19.37 24.75
C VAL A 40 -38.90 20.21 24.68
N ALA A 41 -39.44 20.57 25.84
CA ALA A 41 -40.47 21.59 25.98
C ALA A 41 -39.81 22.97 26.10
N GLY A 42 -40.33 23.93 25.34
CA GLY A 42 -39.86 25.31 25.33
C GLY A 42 -40.26 26.09 26.58
N PHE A 43 -39.44 27.07 26.93
CA PHE A 43 -39.82 28.19 27.77
C PHE A 43 -39.47 29.48 27.05
N THR A 44 -40.50 30.24 26.67
CA THR A 44 -40.40 31.65 26.33
C THR A 44 -40.53 32.45 27.63
N PHE A 45 -39.53 33.26 27.96
CA PHE A 45 -39.64 34.24 29.04
C PHE A 45 -39.94 35.61 28.43
N ASN A 46 -41.19 36.06 28.61
CA ASN A 46 -41.56 37.47 28.56
C ASN A 46 -41.23 38.07 29.94
N GLY A 47 -40.25 38.96 30.00
CA GLY A 47 -39.88 39.67 31.22
C GLY A 47 -39.52 41.13 30.91
N THR A 48 -40.39 42.04 31.34
CA THR A 48 -40.19 43.49 31.33
C THR A 48 -39.02 43.91 32.21
N ALA A 49 -38.12 44.75 31.67
CA ALA A 49 -36.95 45.28 32.35
C ALA A 49 -37.33 46.26 33.49
N PRO A 50 -36.65 46.24 34.64
CA PRO A 50 -36.57 47.38 35.53
C PRO A 50 -35.41 48.31 35.11
N ALA A 51 -35.70 49.60 35.08
CA ALA A 51 -34.74 50.67 34.85
C ALA A 51 -33.79 50.83 36.05
N GLY A 52 -32.50 51.02 35.77
CA GLY A 52 -31.55 51.53 36.76
C GLY A 52 -30.17 50.85 36.75
N ILE A 53 -29.36 51.09 35.71
CA ILE A 53 -27.90 50.98 35.79
C ILE A 53 -27.31 52.16 34.99
N THR A 54 -26.61 53.05 35.68
CA THR A 54 -25.83 54.15 35.10
C THR A 54 -24.56 53.60 34.41
N PRO A 55 -24.07 54.21 33.31
CA PRO A 55 -22.93 53.69 32.57
C PRO A 55 -21.61 54.16 33.21
N GLU A 56 -21.30 53.68 34.40
CA GLU A 56 -20.04 54.02 35.06
C GLU A 56 -19.57 52.86 35.95
N ASN A 57 -19.27 51.73 35.30
CA ASN A 57 -18.34 50.66 35.74
C ASN A 57 -18.50 49.39 34.87
N ALA A 58 -18.53 49.55 33.55
CA ALA A 58 -18.36 48.43 32.61
C ALA A 58 -16.93 48.42 32.06
N SER A 59 -15.94 48.49 32.94
CA SER A 59 -14.54 48.20 32.61
C SER A 59 -14.13 46.95 33.37
N GLY A 60 -13.89 45.85 32.63
CA GLY A 60 -13.23 44.66 33.20
C GLY A 60 -14.10 43.41 33.34
N LEU A 61 -14.95 43.09 32.37
CA LEU A 61 -15.29 41.68 32.11
C LEU A 61 -14.53 41.25 30.86
N VAL A 62 -13.26 40.88 31.04
CA VAL A 62 -12.58 40.02 30.07
C VAL A 62 -13.40 38.73 30.07
N ALA A 63 -14.16 38.49 29.00
CA ALA A 63 -14.81 37.19 28.80
C ALA A 63 -13.75 36.11 29.04
N PRO A 64 -14.02 35.06 29.83
CA PRO A 64 -13.06 33.97 30.01
C PRO A 64 -12.65 33.52 28.61
N GLN A 65 -11.37 33.68 28.29
CA GLN A 65 -10.84 33.21 27.01
C GLN A 65 -11.19 31.72 26.96
N ALA A 66 -11.97 31.31 25.96
CA ALA A 66 -12.34 29.92 25.80
C ALA A 66 -11.05 29.08 25.90
N GLU A 67 -10.95 28.24 26.93
CA GLU A 67 -9.80 27.36 27.12
C GLU A 67 -9.70 26.51 25.86
N GLY A 68 -8.64 26.73 25.09
CA GLY A 68 -8.39 25.98 23.86
C GLY A 68 -8.20 24.51 24.19
N ARG A 69 -8.60 23.63 23.27
CA ARG A 69 -8.45 22.19 23.47
C ARG A 69 -6.98 21.76 23.53
N TRP A 70 -6.12 22.43 22.80
CA TRP A 70 -4.70 22.12 22.76
C TRP A 70 -3.95 22.72 23.95
N SER A 71 -3.24 21.87 24.69
CA SER A 71 -2.29 22.34 25.69
C SER A 71 -1.00 22.85 25.04
N ALA A 72 -0.27 23.74 25.73
CA ALA A 72 1.05 24.20 25.27
C ALA A 72 2.05 23.03 25.12
N GLY A 73 1.93 21.98 25.94
CA GLY A 73 2.73 20.77 25.84
C GLY A 73 2.42 19.99 24.55
N GLN A 74 1.14 19.78 24.25
CA GLN A 74 0.71 19.10 23.03
C GLN A 74 1.10 19.87 21.76
N ALA A 75 1.03 21.20 21.79
CA ALA A 75 1.49 22.05 20.69
C ALA A 75 3.01 21.91 20.46
N LYS A 76 3.80 21.82 21.55
CA LYS A 76 5.23 21.54 21.47
C LYS A 76 5.50 20.14 20.91
N ASP A 77 4.80 19.12 21.38
CA ASP A 77 4.95 17.75 20.86
C ASP A 77 4.63 17.67 19.37
N LEU A 78 3.59 18.39 18.92
CA LEU A 78 3.24 18.51 17.50
C LEU A 78 4.37 19.17 16.70
N LEU A 79 4.92 20.28 17.19
CA LEU A 79 6.04 20.96 16.54
C LEU A 79 7.25 20.02 16.40
N ASP A 80 7.63 19.33 17.47
CA ASP A 80 8.74 18.39 17.46
C ASP A 80 8.51 17.26 16.43
N LEU A 81 7.27 16.76 16.28
CA LEU A 81 6.91 15.75 15.28
C LEU A 81 6.90 16.30 13.84
N VAL A 82 6.46 17.55 13.66
CA VAL A 82 6.50 18.24 12.36
C VAL A 82 7.94 18.42 11.91
N GLU A 83 8.85 18.85 12.78
CA GLU A 83 10.27 18.99 12.47
C GLU A 83 10.91 17.62 12.16
N GLN A 84 10.55 16.57 12.90
CA GLN A 84 11.03 15.20 12.66
C GLN A 84 10.46 14.55 11.40
N SER A 85 9.39 15.10 10.80
CA SER A 85 8.79 14.56 9.57
C SER A 85 9.77 14.53 8.39
N GLU A 86 10.82 15.36 8.41
CA GLU A 86 11.89 15.31 7.40
C GLU A 86 12.55 13.93 7.35
N ALA A 87 12.70 13.25 8.48
CA ALA A 87 13.25 11.89 8.54
C ALA A 87 12.37 10.84 7.83
N GLU A 88 11.10 11.16 7.59
CA GLU A 88 10.15 10.34 6.83
C GLU A 88 10.08 10.75 5.35
N GLY A 89 10.99 11.64 4.90
CA GLY A 89 11.01 12.16 3.54
C GLY A 89 9.90 13.17 3.24
N LEU A 90 9.33 13.80 4.27
CA LEU A 90 8.31 14.85 4.15
C LEU A 90 8.95 16.24 4.28
N ASN A 91 8.20 17.30 3.95
CA ASN A 91 8.67 18.68 4.12
C ASN A 91 7.93 19.32 5.31
N PRO A 92 8.62 19.70 6.40
CA PRO A 92 8.01 20.41 7.54
C PRO A 92 7.16 21.64 7.15
N ASP A 93 7.51 22.34 6.07
CA ASP A 93 6.77 23.51 5.59
C ASP A 93 5.32 23.20 5.18
N ASP A 94 5.02 21.94 4.81
CA ASP A 94 3.65 21.53 4.48
C ASP A 94 2.73 21.51 5.73
N TYR A 95 3.30 21.62 6.94
CA TYR A 95 2.62 21.50 8.23
C TYR A 95 2.73 22.76 9.09
N ASN A 96 2.91 23.93 8.47
CA ASN A 96 2.96 25.23 9.16
C ASN A 96 4.03 25.34 10.26
N VAL A 97 5.19 24.71 10.05
CA VAL A 97 6.25 24.60 11.08
C VAL A 97 6.64 25.94 11.72
N ASP A 98 6.79 27.01 10.93
CA ASP A 98 7.17 28.32 11.45
C ASP A 98 6.08 28.95 12.32
N ALA A 99 4.81 28.80 11.92
CA ALA A 99 3.68 29.29 12.68
C ALA A 99 3.52 28.51 14.00
N LEU A 100 3.70 27.19 13.97
CA LEU A 100 3.71 26.35 15.17
C LEU A 100 4.84 26.77 16.12
N ARG A 101 6.06 26.98 15.58
CA ARG A 101 7.21 27.44 16.37
C ARG A 101 6.94 28.78 17.03
N ALA A 102 6.36 29.73 16.31
CA ALA A 102 5.98 31.03 16.86
C ALA A 102 4.93 30.88 17.98
N ALA A 103 3.88 30.08 17.76
CA ALA A 103 2.83 29.84 18.75
C ALA A 103 3.35 29.17 20.03
N VAL A 104 4.23 28.17 19.90
CA VAL A 104 4.89 27.50 21.04
C VAL A 104 5.79 28.46 21.82
N ASN A 105 6.61 29.25 21.13
CA ASN A 105 7.49 30.24 21.77
C ASN A 105 6.70 31.33 22.51
N ALA A 106 5.59 31.77 21.94
CA ALA A 106 4.69 32.75 22.54
C ALA A 106 3.81 32.17 23.66
N ARG A 107 3.84 30.84 23.88
CA ARG A 107 2.90 30.12 24.77
C ARG A 107 1.44 30.47 24.46
N GLN A 108 1.13 30.58 23.18
CA GLN A 108 -0.20 30.91 22.69
C GLN A 108 -1.22 29.87 23.18
N GLN A 109 -2.46 30.29 23.42
CA GLN A 109 -3.56 29.44 23.86
C GLN A 109 -4.86 29.83 23.15
N GLY A 110 -5.88 29.01 23.32
CA GLY A 110 -7.23 29.30 22.84
C GLY A 110 -7.44 28.97 21.35
N PRO A 111 -8.56 29.46 20.77
CA PRO A 111 -9.05 28.99 19.47
C PRO A 111 -8.08 29.15 18.29
N ALA A 112 -7.18 30.15 18.35
CA ALA A 112 -6.19 30.37 17.30
C ALA A 112 -5.10 29.29 17.30
N LEU A 113 -4.66 28.82 18.48
CA LEU A 113 -3.76 27.68 18.58
C LEU A 113 -4.48 26.41 18.09
N ASP A 114 -5.73 26.20 18.52
CA ASP A 114 -6.50 25.01 18.15
C ASP A 114 -6.65 24.87 16.62
N ALA A 115 -6.97 25.96 15.93
CA ALA A 115 -7.10 25.95 14.47
C ALA A 115 -5.79 25.60 13.77
N LEU A 116 -4.67 26.21 14.20
CA LEU A 116 -3.33 25.96 13.64
C LEU A 116 -2.87 24.53 13.91
N ALA A 117 -3.00 24.08 15.16
CA ALA A 117 -2.56 22.76 15.58
C ALA A 117 -3.41 21.64 14.95
N ASN A 118 -4.74 21.79 14.89
CA ASN A 118 -5.61 20.84 14.19
C ASN A 118 -5.25 20.73 12.70
N ALA A 119 -5.09 21.87 12.00
CA ALA A 119 -4.76 21.85 10.58
C ALA A 119 -3.43 21.12 10.33
N SER A 120 -2.43 21.38 11.16
CA SER A 120 -1.10 20.79 11.03
C SER A 120 -1.08 19.30 11.43
N ALA A 121 -1.74 18.94 12.53
CA ALA A 121 -1.84 17.55 13.00
C ALA A 121 -2.63 16.66 12.05
N LEU A 122 -3.78 17.12 11.54
CA LEU A 122 -4.57 16.35 10.58
C LEU A 122 -3.84 16.18 9.25
N ARG A 123 -3.11 17.20 8.80
CA ARG A 123 -2.30 17.11 7.58
C ARG A 123 -1.14 16.13 7.75
N LEU A 124 -0.42 16.20 8.87
CA LEU A 124 0.67 15.26 9.17
C LEU A 124 0.13 13.83 9.33
N ALA A 125 -0.99 13.65 10.03
CA ALA A 125 -1.63 12.36 10.23
C ALA A 125 -2.07 11.73 8.90
N HIS A 126 -2.68 12.52 8.01
CA HIS A 126 -3.01 12.10 6.65
C HIS A 126 -1.76 11.61 5.91
N ASP A 127 -0.71 12.43 5.89
CA ASP A 127 0.50 12.11 5.13
C ASP A 127 1.25 10.91 5.71
N PHE A 128 1.24 10.71 7.03
CA PHE A 128 1.77 9.48 7.66
C PHE A 128 0.94 8.24 7.32
N ALA A 129 -0.38 8.39 7.25
CA ALA A 129 -1.31 7.29 7.03
C ALA A 129 -1.40 6.86 5.56
N ASP A 130 -1.47 7.77 4.60
CA ASP A 130 -1.73 7.46 3.18
C ASP A 130 -0.75 8.14 2.21
N GLY A 131 0.30 8.76 2.74
CA GLY A 131 1.26 9.51 1.95
C GLY A 131 0.77 10.91 1.56
N ARG A 132 1.70 11.74 1.09
CA ARG A 132 1.46 13.11 0.67
C ARG A 132 0.67 13.22 -0.63
N ILE A 133 0.73 12.19 -1.49
CA ILE A 133 0.07 12.17 -2.80
C ILE A 133 -1.37 11.66 -2.68
N GLU A 134 -2.34 12.52 -2.94
CA GLU A 134 -3.77 12.17 -2.96
C GLU A 134 -4.15 11.37 -4.22
N ASP A 135 -3.89 11.92 -5.40
CA ASP A 135 -4.20 11.25 -6.68
C ASP A 135 -3.09 10.26 -7.06
N LYS A 136 -3.11 9.08 -6.46
CA LYS A 136 -2.15 8.00 -6.73
C LYS A 136 -2.36 7.37 -8.12
N ALA A 137 -3.55 7.51 -8.71
CA ALA A 137 -3.89 6.95 -10.02
C ALA A 137 -3.06 7.59 -11.15
N GLN A 138 -2.58 8.82 -10.99
CA GLN A 138 -1.63 9.45 -11.94
C GLN A 138 -0.30 8.68 -12.07
N PHE A 139 -0.01 7.76 -11.14
CA PHE A 139 1.16 6.89 -11.13
C PHE A 139 0.81 5.42 -11.44
N ASP A 140 -0.38 5.15 -12.01
CA ASP A 140 -1.02 3.84 -12.19
C ASP A 140 -1.15 3.02 -10.89
N TRP A 141 -1.24 3.70 -9.74
CA TRP A 141 -1.45 3.05 -8.45
C TRP A 141 -2.93 3.00 -8.11
N HIS A 142 -3.47 1.78 -8.05
CA HIS A 142 -4.89 1.52 -7.79
C HIS A 142 -5.11 0.62 -6.58
N ILE A 143 -4.12 0.48 -5.70
CA ILE A 143 -4.31 -0.14 -4.38
C ILE A 143 -5.05 0.86 -3.50
N ALA A 144 -6.07 0.38 -2.78
CA ALA A 144 -6.88 1.22 -1.90
C ALA A 144 -6.04 1.80 -0.74
N PRO A 145 -6.41 3.00 -0.24
CA PRO A 145 -5.76 3.59 0.93
C PRO A 145 -5.77 2.65 2.14
N PRO A 146 -4.69 2.64 2.95
CA PRO A 146 -4.53 1.70 4.06
C PRO A 146 -5.30 2.12 5.33
N VAL A 147 -5.69 3.39 5.44
CA VAL A 147 -6.37 3.95 6.60
C VAL A 147 -7.60 4.73 6.14
N ASP A 148 -8.74 4.50 6.79
CA ASP A 148 -9.93 5.31 6.58
C ASP A 148 -9.71 6.71 7.14
N ALA A 149 -9.88 7.73 6.30
CA ALA A 149 -9.67 9.12 6.67
C ALA A 149 -10.61 9.58 7.81
N ASN A 150 -11.77 8.94 8.01
CA ASN A 150 -12.66 9.20 9.15
C ASN A 150 -12.03 8.79 10.51
N LEU A 151 -11.12 7.81 10.50
CA LEU A 151 -10.39 7.39 11.70
C LEU A 151 -9.31 8.39 12.09
N ILE A 152 -8.87 9.26 11.18
CA ILE A 152 -7.86 10.29 11.46
C ILE A 152 -8.44 11.38 12.35
N ALA A 153 -9.61 11.93 12.01
CA ALA A 153 -10.23 13.00 12.78
C ALA A 153 -10.66 12.52 14.18
N SER A 154 -11.28 11.35 14.27
CA SER A 154 -11.63 10.74 15.56
C SER A 154 -10.39 10.33 16.37
N GLY A 155 -9.33 9.87 15.70
CA GLY A 155 -8.04 9.54 16.30
C GLY A 155 -7.35 10.74 16.95
N LEU A 156 -7.36 11.91 16.29
CA LEU A 156 -6.79 13.14 16.87
C LEU A 156 -7.49 13.52 18.17
N ASN A 157 -8.82 13.50 18.16
CA ASN A 157 -9.62 13.84 19.33
C ASN A 157 -9.25 12.96 20.54
N ASP A 158 -9.25 11.65 20.34
CA ASP A 158 -8.91 10.69 21.38
C ASP A 158 -7.44 10.82 21.82
N ALA A 159 -6.54 11.16 20.90
CA ALA A 159 -5.13 11.37 21.21
C ALA A 159 -4.88 12.60 22.09
N LEU A 160 -5.64 13.69 21.88
CA LEU A 160 -5.60 14.87 22.73
C LEU A 160 -6.19 14.59 24.12
N ASP A 161 -7.33 13.91 24.18
CA ASP A 161 -8.03 13.61 25.44
C ASP A 161 -7.22 12.68 26.37
N ARG A 162 -6.33 11.87 25.79
CA ARG A 162 -5.49 10.90 26.51
C ARG A 162 -4.01 11.25 26.55
N ASP A 163 -3.65 12.46 26.11
CA ASP A 163 -2.28 12.95 26.06
C ASP A 163 -1.30 11.98 25.37
N ARG A 164 -1.72 11.45 24.21
CA ARG A 164 -0.99 10.40 23.45
C ARG A 164 -0.76 10.79 21.99
N LEU A 165 -0.74 12.09 21.68
CA LEU A 165 -0.58 12.63 20.32
C LEU A 165 0.59 11.99 19.58
N GLY A 166 1.79 11.99 20.19
CA GLY A 166 2.97 11.45 19.54
C GLY A 166 2.94 9.95 19.31
N GLN A 167 2.31 9.17 20.20
CA GLN A 167 2.11 7.73 20.00
C GLN A 167 1.14 7.47 18.84
N TRP A 168 0.03 8.21 18.81
CA TRP A 168 -0.99 8.08 17.77
C TRP A 168 -0.43 8.43 16.39
N LEU A 169 0.22 9.59 16.24
CA LEU A 169 0.81 10.00 14.96
C LEU A 169 1.84 8.98 14.47
N ARG A 170 2.81 8.59 15.30
CA ARG A 170 3.84 7.60 14.90
C ARG A 170 3.23 6.24 14.53
N GLY A 171 2.12 5.85 15.16
CA GLY A 171 1.40 4.62 14.84
C GLY A 171 0.69 4.62 13.47
N LEU A 172 0.59 5.75 12.78
CA LEU A 172 0.01 5.83 11.43
C LEU A 172 1.02 5.45 10.34
N LEU A 173 2.32 5.57 10.62
CA LEU A 173 3.39 5.20 9.70
C LEU A 173 3.41 3.67 9.46
N PRO A 174 3.91 3.21 8.30
CA PRO A 174 4.16 1.79 8.08
C PRO A 174 5.15 1.23 9.12
N ASP A 175 4.86 0.04 9.65
CA ASP A 175 5.69 -0.63 10.67
C ASP A 175 6.16 -2.01 10.21
N ASN A 176 6.83 -2.06 9.05
CA ASN A 176 7.44 -3.28 8.52
C ASN A 176 8.94 -3.11 8.31
N ASP A 177 9.67 -4.22 8.18
CA ASP A 177 11.14 -4.22 8.04
C ASP A 177 11.60 -3.40 6.84
N GLN A 178 10.86 -3.45 5.73
CA GLN A 178 11.16 -2.70 4.52
C GLN A 178 11.14 -1.19 4.77
N TYR A 179 10.09 -0.68 5.42
CA TYR A 179 9.97 0.75 5.73
C TYR A 179 11.05 1.20 6.71
N ARG A 180 11.31 0.42 7.76
CA ARG A 180 12.35 0.74 8.75
C ARG A 180 13.75 0.79 8.13
N ALA A 181 14.10 -0.18 7.30
CA ALA A 181 15.37 -0.22 6.60
C ALA A 181 15.53 0.95 5.61
N LEU A 182 14.48 1.26 4.82
CA LEU A 182 14.51 2.41 3.91
C LEU A 182 14.64 3.74 4.65
N ARG A 183 13.98 3.89 5.80
CA ARG A 183 14.10 5.08 6.65
C ARG A 183 15.51 5.23 7.21
N ALA A 184 16.12 4.13 7.67
CA ALA A 184 17.51 4.13 8.14
C ALA A 184 18.46 4.55 7.01
N ALA A 185 18.35 3.91 5.83
CA ALA A 185 19.15 4.25 4.67
C ALA A 185 18.93 5.71 4.21
N TYR A 186 17.71 6.24 4.32
CA TYR A 186 17.40 7.62 4.00
C TYR A 186 18.10 8.61 4.95
N ALA A 187 18.21 8.24 6.23
CA ALA A 187 18.94 9.03 7.22
C ALA A 187 20.47 8.99 6.98
N ASP A 188 21.00 7.87 6.49
CA ASP A 188 22.43 7.68 6.22
C ASP A 188 22.87 8.32 4.89
N ALA A 189 21.97 8.43 3.90
CA ALA A 189 22.22 9.02 2.59
C ALA A 189 22.37 10.57 2.60
N ARG A 190 22.78 11.17 3.72
CA ARG A 190 23.03 12.62 3.81
C ARG A 190 24.18 13.01 2.87
N GLY A 191 23.93 14.01 2.02
CA GLY A 191 24.91 14.49 1.04
C GLY A 191 24.84 13.78 -0.33
N ASP A 192 24.06 12.70 -0.46
CA ASP A 192 23.74 12.10 -1.75
C ASP A 192 22.27 12.37 -2.10
N GLU A 193 22.03 13.48 -2.80
CA GLU A 193 20.67 13.93 -3.15
C GLU A 193 19.94 12.95 -4.05
N GLN A 194 20.65 12.29 -4.98
CA GLN A 194 20.05 11.35 -5.90
C GLN A 194 19.58 10.09 -5.15
N LEU A 195 20.42 9.58 -4.26
CA LEU A 195 20.09 8.44 -3.41
C LEU A 195 18.94 8.77 -2.44
N ARG A 196 19.00 9.94 -1.77
CA ARG A 196 17.90 10.41 -0.91
C ARG A 196 16.60 10.54 -1.68
N ALA A 197 16.64 11.02 -2.93
CA ALA A 197 15.45 11.17 -3.75
C ALA A 197 14.80 9.81 -4.08
N GLN A 198 15.59 8.81 -4.47
CA GLN A 198 15.08 7.46 -4.71
C GLN A 198 14.48 6.85 -3.44
N LEU A 199 15.17 6.95 -2.30
CA LEU A 199 14.69 6.46 -1.01
C LEU A 199 13.39 7.18 -0.59
N ARG A 200 13.32 8.50 -0.74
CA ARG A 200 12.12 9.32 -0.47
C ARG A 200 10.91 8.85 -1.28
N ALA A 201 11.10 8.57 -2.57
CA ALA A 201 10.03 8.05 -3.43
C ALA A 201 9.50 6.69 -2.94
N ASN A 202 10.38 5.83 -2.41
CA ASN A 202 9.98 4.51 -1.91
C ASN A 202 9.36 4.58 -0.50
N LEU A 203 9.81 5.48 0.38
CA LEU A 203 9.12 5.78 1.64
C LEU A 203 7.68 6.23 1.40
N GLU A 204 7.48 7.10 0.41
CA GLU A 204 6.16 7.55 0.01
C GLU A 204 5.27 6.40 -0.48
N ARG A 205 5.79 5.51 -1.34
CA ARG A 205 5.04 4.34 -1.83
C ARG A 205 4.71 3.32 -0.74
N TRP A 206 5.56 3.17 0.27
CA TRP A 206 5.24 2.30 1.42
C TRP A 206 4.09 2.85 2.25
N ARG A 207 3.91 4.17 2.32
CA ARG A 207 2.73 4.75 2.94
C ARG A 207 1.44 4.44 2.18
N TRP A 208 1.52 4.21 0.87
CA TRP A 208 0.38 3.83 0.02
C TRP A 208 0.03 2.33 0.09
N MET A 209 0.87 1.50 0.71
CA MET A 209 0.64 0.06 0.84
C MET A 209 -0.30 -0.26 2.00
N PRO A 210 -1.13 -1.32 1.90
CA PRO A 210 -1.85 -1.88 3.03
C PRO A 210 -0.90 -2.17 4.19
N ARG A 211 -1.33 -1.88 5.42
CA ARG A 211 -0.53 -2.14 6.62
C ARG A 211 -0.39 -3.62 6.93
N ASP A 212 -1.35 -4.42 6.49
CA ASP A 212 -1.34 -5.86 6.57
C ASP A 212 -1.42 -6.44 5.14
N LEU A 213 -0.42 -7.25 4.78
CA LEU A 213 -0.34 -7.95 3.48
C LEU A 213 -0.84 -9.40 3.59
N GLY A 214 -1.19 -9.84 4.80
CA GLY A 214 -1.50 -11.22 5.15
C GLY A 214 -0.26 -12.08 5.37
N ASP A 215 -0.47 -13.26 5.94
CA ASP A 215 0.59 -14.22 6.25
C ASP A 215 1.22 -14.80 4.99
N ARG A 216 0.42 -15.13 3.97
CA ARG A 216 0.90 -15.71 2.70
C ARG A 216 0.35 -14.97 1.50
N TYR A 217 1.24 -14.43 0.66
CA TYR A 217 0.87 -13.62 -0.50
C TYR A 217 1.89 -13.72 -1.63
N ILE A 218 1.49 -13.33 -2.84
CA ILE A 218 2.37 -13.15 -3.99
C ILE A 218 2.73 -11.67 -4.10
N TYR A 219 4.01 -11.37 -4.24
CA TYR A 219 4.53 -10.02 -4.35
C TYR A 219 5.31 -9.87 -5.66
N VAL A 220 4.82 -9.03 -6.57
CA VAL A 220 5.47 -8.75 -7.85
C VAL A 220 6.00 -7.32 -7.82
N ASN A 221 7.29 -7.17 -7.59
CA ASN A 221 7.94 -5.87 -7.71
C ASN A 221 8.31 -5.61 -9.17
N VAL A 222 7.45 -4.84 -9.86
CA VAL A 222 7.50 -4.59 -11.30
C VAL A 222 8.88 -4.14 -11.81
N PRO A 223 9.52 -3.09 -11.26
CA PRO A 223 10.84 -2.64 -11.73
C PRO A 223 11.96 -3.64 -11.48
N SER A 224 11.81 -4.53 -10.48
CA SER A 224 12.81 -5.57 -10.17
C SER A 224 12.74 -6.77 -11.11
N TYR A 225 11.65 -6.88 -11.88
CA TYR A 225 11.32 -8.05 -12.69
C TYR A 225 11.34 -9.38 -11.91
N ARG A 226 10.90 -9.33 -10.65
CA ARG A 226 10.79 -10.48 -9.75
C ARG A 226 9.38 -10.63 -9.18
N LEU A 227 8.95 -11.87 -9.06
CA LEU A 227 7.79 -12.32 -8.29
C LEU A 227 8.32 -13.16 -7.13
N SER A 228 7.85 -12.88 -5.92
CA SER A 228 8.14 -13.64 -4.71
C SER A 228 6.84 -14.18 -4.12
N VAL A 229 6.84 -15.42 -3.65
CA VAL A 229 5.80 -15.97 -2.78
C VAL A 229 6.28 -15.79 -1.35
N MET A 230 5.58 -14.98 -0.59
CA MET A 230 5.91 -14.65 0.79
C MET A 230 5.07 -15.51 1.72
N ASN A 231 5.67 -16.02 2.79
CA ASN A 231 5.00 -16.70 3.88
C ASN A 231 5.61 -16.23 5.22
N ASP A 232 4.79 -15.63 6.08
CA ASP A 232 5.17 -15.05 7.37
C ASP A 232 6.36 -14.07 7.24
N GLY A 233 6.35 -13.26 6.18
CA GLY A 233 7.42 -12.30 5.86
C GLY A 233 8.68 -12.89 5.23
N ILE A 234 8.75 -14.22 5.04
CA ILE A 234 9.89 -14.92 4.44
C ILE A 234 9.57 -15.30 2.99
N GLU A 235 10.53 -15.13 2.07
CA GLU A 235 10.37 -15.61 0.69
C GLU A 235 10.42 -17.16 0.64
N GLU A 236 9.28 -17.79 0.35
CA GLU A 236 9.12 -19.23 0.14
C GLU A 236 9.63 -19.66 -1.26
N ALA A 237 9.38 -18.82 -2.27
CA ALA A 237 9.81 -19.06 -3.65
C ALA A 237 9.95 -17.75 -4.43
N GLY A 238 10.83 -17.73 -5.44
CA GLY A 238 11.05 -16.55 -6.27
C GLY A 238 11.22 -16.89 -7.76
N TYR A 239 10.66 -16.04 -8.62
CA TYR A 239 10.60 -16.24 -10.07
C TYR A 239 10.93 -14.96 -10.83
N ASN A 240 11.66 -15.08 -11.94
CA ASN A 240 11.79 -13.95 -12.86
C ASN A 240 10.47 -13.72 -13.60
N VAL A 241 10.15 -12.45 -13.83
CA VAL A 241 8.96 -12.06 -14.59
C VAL A 241 9.28 -11.13 -15.76
N VAL A 242 8.37 -11.09 -16.73
CA VAL A 242 8.29 -10.05 -17.76
C VAL A 242 7.03 -9.23 -17.50
N VAL A 243 7.20 -7.92 -17.44
CA VAL A 243 6.15 -6.94 -17.13
C VAL A 243 5.84 -6.08 -18.34
N GLY A 244 4.87 -5.17 -18.20
CA GLY A 244 4.48 -4.22 -19.23
C GLY A 244 5.65 -3.42 -19.78
N SER A 245 5.60 -3.02 -21.03
CA SER A 245 6.53 -2.04 -21.57
C SER A 245 6.20 -0.63 -21.06
N PRO A 246 7.10 0.36 -21.17
CA PRO A 246 6.79 1.75 -20.80
C PRO A 246 5.57 2.33 -21.53
N LYS A 247 5.21 1.81 -22.70
CA LYS A 247 4.01 2.21 -23.45
C LYS A 247 2.71 1.60 -22.93
N THR A 248 2.81 0.49 -22.20
CA THR A 248 1.69 -0.30 -21.66
C THR A 248 2.11 -0.88 -20.30
N PRO A 249 2.37 0.01 -19.33
CA PRO A 249 2.98 -0.39 -18.07
C PRO A 249 2.08 -1.33 -17.27
N THR A 250 2.69 -2.18 -16.44
CA THR A 250 1.91 -2.97 -15.47
C THR A 250 1.42 -2.05 -14.35
N PRO A 251 0.09 -1.94 -14.13
CA PRO A 251 -0.46 -1.12 -13.05
C PRO A 251 -0.18 -1.72 -11.68
N GLN A 252 -0.23 -0.91 -10.62
CA GLN A 252 -0.06 -1.36 -9.25
C GLN A 252 -1.41 -1.69 -8.65
N LEU A 253 -1.58 -2.96 -8.29
CA LEU A 253 -2.86 -3.58 -7.97
C LEU A 253 -2.70 -4.48 -6.75
N ALA A 254 -3.75 -4.53 -5.93
CA ALA A 254 -3.94 -5.55 -4.90
C ALA A 254 -5.06 -6.47 -5.38
N LEU A 255 -4.70 -7.69 -5.75
CA LEU A 255 -5.57 -8.68 -6.37
C LEU A 255 -5.63 -9.93 -5.49
N HIS A 256 -6.45 -10.89 -5.91
CA HIS A 256 -6.50 -12.22 -5.30
C HIS A 256 -6.46 -13.28 -6.40
N ALA A 257 -5.49 -14.18 -6.34
CA ALA A 257 -5.46 -15.39 -7.17
C ALA A 257 -6.59 -16.32 -6.72
N GLN A 258 -7.39 -16.79 -7.68
CA GLN A 258 -8.57 -17.62 -7.42
C GLN A 258 -8.51 -18.98 -8.10
N SER A 259 -7.85 -19.07 -9.26
CA SER A 259 -7.74 -20.33 -9.99
C SER A 259 -6.48 -20.44 -10.83
N VAL A 260 -6.07 -21.67 -11.10
CA VAL A 260 -5.07 -22.03 -12.11
C VAL A 260 -5.81 -22.57 -13.32
N VAL A 261 -5.56 -21.98 -14.49
CA VAL A 261 -6.13 -22.41 -15.77
C VAL A 261 -5.04 -23.08 -16.59
N ALA A 262 -5.19 -24.39 -16.80
CA ALA A 262 -4.36 -25.19 -17.68
C ALA A 262 -4.85 -25.08 -19.13
N ASN A 263 -3.91 -24.91 -20.06
CA ASN A 263 -4.14 -24.72 -21.49
C ASN A 263 -5.22 -23.64 -21.75
N PRO A 264 -4.99 -22.39 -21.31
CA PRO A 264 -5.99 -21.33 -21.42
C PRO A 264 -6.27 -20.98 -22.89
N THR A 265 -7.50 -20.58 -23.20
CA THR A 265 -7.75 -19.74 -24.37
C THR A 265 -7.24 -18.33 -24.11
N TRP A 266 -6.89 -17.58 -25.16
CA TRP A 266 -6.53 -16.18 -25.02
C TRP A 266 -7.53 -15.29 -25.74
N THR A 267 -8.38 -14.59 -24.98
CA THR A 267 -9.19 -13.50 -25.55
C THR A 267 -8.31 -12.27 -25.68
N VAL A 268 -8.11 -11.80 -26.90
CA VAL A 268 -7.20 -10.68 -27.15
C VAL A 268 -7.83 -9.37 -26.67
N PRO A 269 -7.15 -8.57 -25.83
CA PRO A 269 -7.60 -7.24 -25.45
C PRO A 269 -7.81 -6.32 -26.65
N GLN A 270 -8.83 -5.47 -26.60
CA GLN A 270 -9.15 -4.53 -27.68
C GLN A 270 -7.99 -3.58 -28.03
N SER A 271 -7.18 -3.21 -27.03
CA SER A 271 -5.98 -2.39 -27.24
C SER A 271 -4.97 -3.03 -28.18
N ILE A 272 -4.84 -4.37 -28.16
CA ILE A 272 -3.94 -5.13 -29.05
C ILE A 272 -4.59 -5.34 -30.42
N LEU A 273 -5.90 -5.53 -30.47
CA LEU A 273 -6.62 -5.66 -31.75
C LEU A 273 -6.51 -4.40 -32.60
N LYS A 274 -6.60 -3.22 -31.97
CA LYS A 274 -6.50 -1.91 -32.64
C LYS A 274 -5.13 -1.66 -33.28
N THR A 275 -4.06 -2.30 -32.81
CA THR A 275 -2.71 -2.13 -33.39
C THR A 275 -2.48 -2.99 -34.64
N GLY A 276 -3.46 -3.82 -35.05
CA GLY A 276 -3.44 -4.55 -36.32
C GLY A 276 -2.47 -5.73 -36.40
N GLY A 277 -1.83 -6.10 -35.28
CA GLY A 277 -0.71 -7.05 -35.25
C GLY A 277 -1.06 -8.54 -35.12
N LEU A 278 -2.33 -8.93 -35.07
CA LEU A 278 -2.71 -10.34 -34.92
C LEU A 278 -2.61 -11.08 -36.26
N ARG A 279 -1.44 -11.65 -36.53
CA ARG A 279 -1.20 -12.56 -37.66
C ARG A 279 -0.78 -13.91 -37.12
N GLY A 280 -1.49 -14.99 -37.47
CA GLY A 280 -1.15 -16.34 -37.04
C GLY A 280 -2.31 -17.33 -37.13
N LYS A 281 -1.97 -18.63 -37.08
CA LYS A 281 -2.95 -19.72 -37.01
C LYS A 281 -3.55 -19.81 -35.60
N GLY A 282 -4.78 -20.31 -35.49
CA GLY A 282 -5.42 -20.62 -34.20
C GLY A 282 -6.26 -19.50 -33.56
N PHE A 283 -6.56 -18.43 -34.30
CA PHE A 283 -7.51 -17.40 -33.86
C PHE A 283 -8.90 -17.61 -34.46
N THR A 284 -9.93 -17.51 -33.62
CA THR A 284 -11.33 -17.38 -34.04
C THR A 284 -11.75 -15.92 -33.85
N TYR A 285 -12.35 -15.34 -34.90
CA TYR A 285 -12.85 -13.97 -34.88
C TYR A 285 -14.37 -13.97 -34.86
N THR A 286 -14.95 -13.22 -33.94
CA THR A 286 -16.40 -13.01 -33.83
C THR A 286 -16.68 -11.52 -33.89
N ARG A 287 -17.64 -11.11 -34.73
CA ARG A 287 -18.13 -9.73 -34.76
C ARG A 287 -19.34 -9.63 -33.84
N ASN A 288 -19.28 -8.70 -32.90
CA ASN A 288 -20.39 -8.39 -32.00
C ASN A 288 -21.41 -7.47 -32.72
N GLY A 289 -22.64 -7.42 -32.22
CA GLY A 289 -23.71 -6.59 -32.79
C GLY A 289 -23.43 -5.09 -32.79
N ASP A 290 -22.55 -4.62 -31.90
CA ASP A 290 -22.06 -3.23 -31.82
C ASP A 290 -20.93 -2.92 -32.83
N GLY A 291 -20.57 -3.88 -33.68
CA GLY A 291 -19.50 -3.76 -34.67
C GLY A 291 -18.10 -4.07 -34.16
N SER A 292 -17.91 -4.25 -32.84
CA SER A 292 -16.62 -4.63 -32.26
C SER A 292 -16.22 -6.06 -32.65
N VAL A 293 -14.90 -6.30 -32.73
CA VAL A 293 -14.35 -7.62 -33.09
C VAL A 293 -13.76 -8.26 -31.85
N ARG A 294 -14.14 -9.50 -31.57
CA ARG A 294 -13.54 -10.37 -30.56
C ARG A 294 -12.63 -11.36 -31.27
N ALA A 295 -11.36 -11.43 -30.86
CA ALA A 295 -10.44 -12.48 -31.29
C ALA A 295 -10.10 -13.39 -30.10
N VAL A 296 -10.21 -14.70 -30.31
CA VAL A 296 -9.85 -15.71 -29.31
C VAL A 296 -8.83 -16.67 -29.90
N GLN A 297 -7.66 -16.77 -29.29
CA GLN A 297 -6.67 -17.80 -29.61
C GLN A 297 -7.02 -19.09 -28.88
N ALA A 298 -7.07 -20.20 -29.63
CA ALA A 298 -7.26 -21.53 -29.06
C ALA A 298 -6.06 -21.95 -28.18
N PRO A 299 -6.24 -22.90 -27.26
CA PRO A 299 -5.13 -23.48 -26.50
C PRO A 299 -4.11 -24.16 -27.42
N GLY A 300 -2.83 -24.11 -27.06
CA GLY A 300 -1.79 -24.82 -27.79
C GLY A 300 -0.38 -24.23 -27.61
N PRO A 301 0.64 -24.81 -28.25
CA PRO A 301 2.05 -24.43 -28.08
C PRO A 301 2.37 -22.98 -28.46
N THR A 302 1.56 -22.37 -29.34
CA THR A 302 1.75 -21.00 -29.82
C THR A 302 0.81 -20.00 -29.13
N ASN A 303 0.04 -20.44 -28.12
CA ASN A 303 -0.86 -19.54 -27.39
C ASN A 303 -0.05 -18.47 -26.65
N ALA A 304 -0.43 -17.20 -26.76
CA ALA A 304 0.33 -16.10 -26.15
C ALA A 304 0.35 -16.14 -24.61
N LEU A 305 -0.66 -16.78 -23.99
CA LEU A 305 -0.71 -17.04 -22.55
C LEU A 305 0.05 -18.32 -22.15
N GLY A 306 0.66 -19.02 -23.11
CA GLY A 306 1.36 -20.29 -22.89
C GLY A 306 0.42 -21.39 -22.38
N ARG A 307 0.91 -22.23 -21.47
CA ARG A 307 0.20 -23.42 -20.99
C ARG A 307 -0.54 -23.20 -19.67
N ILE A 308 -0.23 -22.15 -18.93
CA ILE A 308 -0.80 -21.88 -17.60
C ILE A 308 -1.13 -20.40 -17.47
N LYS A 309 -2.29 -20.10 -16.89
CA LYS A 309 -2.70 -18.78 -16.44
C LYS A 309 -3.17 -18.88 -15.00
N ILE A 310 -2.70 -18.02 -14.12
CA ILE A 310 -3.26 -17.83 -12.78
C ILE A 310 -4.27 -16.67 -12.89
N ASP A 311 -5.53 -16.98 -12.65
CA ASP A 311 -6.62 -16.03 -12.77
C ASP A 311 -6.80 -15.21 -11.49
N MET A 312 -6.92 -13.91 -11.68
CA MET A 312 -7.09 -12.91 -10.62
C MET A 312 -8.12 -11.90 -11.13
N PRO A 313 -9.43 -12.05 -10.90
CA PRO A 313 -10.43 -11.17 -11.49
C PRO A 313 -10.18 -9.68 -11.16
N ASN A 314 -10.10 -8.83 -12.18
CA ASN A 314 -9.85 -7.39 -12.05
C ASN A 314 -10.31 -6.61 -13.29
N PRO A 315 -10.62 -5.31 -13.16
CA PRO A 315 -11.08 -4.48 -14.29
C PRO A 315 -9.99 -4.15 -15.32
N HIS A 316 -8.71 -4.37 -14.98
CA HIS A 316 -7.56 -4.08 -15.85
C HIS A 316 -7.16 -5.25 -16.77
N ALA A 317 -7.85 -6.40 -16.66
CA ALA A 317 -7.53 -7.63 -17.37
C ALA A 317 -6.06 -8.07 -17.21
N ILE A 318 -5.51 -7.92 -16.00
CA ILE A 318 -4.15 -8.33 -15.66
C ILE A 318 -4.13 -9.75 -15.08
N TYR A 319 -3.20 -10.58 -15.53
CA TYR A 319 -3.03 -11.96 -15.05
C TYR A 319 -1.55 -12.28 -14.86
N LEU A 320 -1.26 -13.33 -14.08
CA LEU A 320 0.03 -14.01 -14.13
C LEU A 320 -0.11 -15.16 -15.12
N HIS A 321 0.79 -15.28 -16.09
CA HIS A 321 0.64 -16.31 -17.10
C HIS A 321 1.97 -16.81 -17.66
N ASP A 322 1.88 -17.92 -18.39
CA ASP A 322 2.98 -18.55 -19.07
C ASP A 322 3.33 -17.82 -20.39
N THR A 323 4.40 -18.21 -21.06
CA THR A 323 4.68 -17.72 -22.42
C THR A 323 5.45 -18.75 -23.25
N PRO A 324 5.15 -18.87 -24.56
CA PRO A 324 5.92 -19.74 -25.45
C PRO A 324 7.33 -19.20 -25.70
N ASN A 325 7.56 -17.89 -25.58
CA ASN A 325 8.87 -17.30 -25.77
C ASN A 325 9.64 -17.27 -24.44
N ARG A 326 10.42 -18.32 -24.14
CA ARG A 326 11.19 -18.45 -22.89
C ARG A 326 12.42 -17.57 -22.82
N SER A 327 13.04 -17.26 -23.97
CA SER A 327 14.27 -16.47 -24.06
C SER A 327 14.15 -15.06 -23.48
N VAL A 328 12.94 -14.53 -23.31
CA VAL A 328 12.71 -13.21 -22.71
C VAL A 328 13.12 -13.12 -21.24
N PHE A 329 13.17 -14.25 -20.52
CA PHE A 329 13.51 -14.27 -19.10
C PHE A 329 15.00 -14.10 -18.84
N SER A 330 15.87 -14.36 -19.82
CA SER A 330 17.32 -14.12 -19.71
C SER A 330 17.73 -12.68 -20.05
N ARG A 331 16.78 -11.83 -20.48
CA ARG A 331 17.07 -10.42 -20.76
C ARG A 331 17.21 -9.65 -19.45
N GLU A 332 18.10 -8.67 -19.46
CA GLU A 332 18.24 -7.71 -18.37
C GLU A 332 16.99 -6.83 -18.26
N ASN A 333 16.58 -6.19 -19.35
CA ASN A 333 15.32 -5.46 -19.43
C ASN A 333 14.15 -6.38 -19.82
N ARG A 334 13.22 -6.55 -18.89
CA ARG A 334 12.03 -7.41 -19.05
C ARG A 334 10.71 -6.62 -19.03
N ALA A 335 10.73 -5.32 -19.32
CA ALA A 335 9.54 -4.51 -19.59
C ALA A 335 9.11 -4.62 -21.07
N LEU A 336 8.48 -5.75 -21.44
CA LEU A 336 8.24 -6.13 -22.84
C LEU A 336 6.79 -6.53 -23.15
N SER A 337 5.93 -6.62 -22.13
CA SER A 337 4.54 -7.08 -22.27
C SER A 337 3.58 -5.91 -22.54
N HIS A 338 2.28 -6.23 -22.62
CA HIS A 338 1.18 -5.26 -22.75
C HIS A 338 0.41 -5.12 -21.44
N GLY A 339 1.11 -5.09 -20.30
CA GLY A 339 0.56 -4.91 -18.95
C GLY A 339 0.51 -6.20 -18.12
N CYS A 340 0.18 -7.36 -18.70
CA CYS A 340 0.17 -8.64 -17.99
C CYS A 340 1.58 -9.08 -17.54
N VAL A 341 1.64 -9.99 -16.55
CA VAL A 341 2.90 -10.48 -15.99
C VAL A 341 3.16 -11.91 -16.48
N ARG A 342 4.23 -12.11 -17.26
CA ARG A 342 4.68 -13.45 -17.64
C ARG A 342 5.61 -13.98 -16.58
N VAL A 343 5.42 -15.21 -16.13
CA VAL A 343 6.19 -15.79 -15.01
C VAL A 343 7.06 -16.94 -15.52
N GLN A 344 8.36 -16.89 -15.23
CA GLN A 344 9.27 -18.00 -15.50
C GLN A 344 8.88 -19.20 -14.63
N ASN A 345 8.90 -20.40 -15.20
CA ASN A 345 8.56 -21.64 -14.48
C ASN A 345 7.20 -21.60 -13.75
N ILE A 346 6.19 -20.91 -14.32
CA ILE A 346 4.87 -20.76 -13.69
C ILE A 346 4.18 -22.08 -13.30
N GLN A 347 4.60 -23.23 -13.85
CA GLN A 347 4.11 -24.53 -13.42
C GLN A 347 4.50 -24.85 -11.96
N GLU A 348 5.70 -24.46 -11.53
CA GLU A 348 6.15 -24.58 -10.14
C GLU A 348 5.30 -23.68 -9.23
N LEU A 349 5.07 -22.42 -9.64
CA LEU A 349 4.18 -21.50 -8.93
C LEU A 349 2.75 -22.07 -8.82
N ALA A 350 2.20 -22.62 -9.91
CA ALA A 350 0.87 -23.21 -9.92
C ALA A 350 0.75 -24.44 -9.01
N ALA A 351 1.80 -25.27 -8.94
CA ALA A 351 1.86 -26.39 -7.99
C ALA A 351 1.93 -25.89 -6.54
N LEU A 352 2.73 -24.83 -6.28
CA LEU A 352 2.90 -24.24 -4.95
C LEU A 352 1.62 -23.59 -4.40
N LEU A 353 0.81 -22.99 -5.27
CA LEU A 353 -0.49 -22.41 -4.93
C LEU A 353 -1.58 -23.48 -4.68
N GLN A 354 -1.22 -24.77 -4.73
CA GLN A 354 -2.14 -25.91 -4.63
C GLN A 354 -3.18 -25.90 -5.75
N GLY A 355 -2.72 -25.95 -7.01
CA GLY A 355 -3.58 -26.17 -8.19
C GLY A 355 -4.28 -27.53 -8.26
N GLY A 356 -4.43 -28.24 -7.14
CA GLY A 356 -5.05 -29.57 -7.03
C GLY A 356 -4.27 -30.69 -7.72
N ASP A 357 -4.63 -31.93 -7.40
CA ASP A 357 -4.21 -33.09 -8.18
C ASP A 357 -4.70 -32.96 -9.64
N GLY A 358 -3.91 -33.46 -10.61
CA GLY A 358 -4.33 -33.52 -12.01
C GLY A 358 -3.92 -32.33 -12.90
N LEU A 359 -3.23 -31.30 -12.38
CA LEU A 359 -2.65 -30.24 -13.24
C LEU A 359 -1.69 -30.82 -14.29
N GLY A 360 -0.85 -31.78 -13.90
CA GLY A 360 0.06 -32.48 -14.83
C GLY A 360 -0.69 -33.20 -15.96
N GLU A 361 -1.77 -33.92 -15.62
CA GLU A 361 -2.62 -34.60 -16.60
C GLU A 361 -3.32 -33.62 -17.54
N ALA A 362 -3.82 -32.50 -17.01
CA ALA A 362 -4.42 -31.46 -17.81
C ALA A 362 -3.42 -30.90 -18.83
N LEU A 363 -2.19 -30.65 -18.41
CA LEU A 363 -1.10 -30.17 -19.25
C LEU A 363 -0.64 -31.20 -20.30
N ALA A 364 -0.92 -32.49 -20.10
CA ALA A 364 -0.71 -33.54 -21.09
C ALA A 364 -1.82 -33.60 -22.17
N THR A 365 -2.95 -32.91 -21.95
CA THR A 365 -4.05 -32.77 -22.92
C THR A 365 -4.17 -31.33 -23.45
N PRO A 366 -3.20 -30.83 -24.24
CA PRO A 366 -3.03 -29.40 -24.55
C PRO A 366 -4.20 -28.76 -25.33
N ALA A 367 -5.06 -29.56 -25.95
CA ALA A 367 -6.24 -29.09 -26.69
C ALA A 367 -7.44 -28.75 -25.79
N LYS A 368 -7.41 -29.15 -24.50
CA LYS A 368 -8.53 -28.96 -23.56
C LYS A 368 -8.11 -28.02 -22.44
N THR A 369 -8.85 -26.91 -22.31
CA THR A 369 -8.73 -26.01 -21.16
C THR A 369 -9.33 -26.69 -19.93
N ARG A 370 -8.64 -26.60 -18.79
CA ARG A 370 -9.15 -27.02 -17.48
C ARG A 370 -8.88 -25.93 -16.45
N VAL A 371 -9.83 -25.73 -15.55
CA VAL A 371 -9.76 -24.71 -14.50
C VAL A 371 -9.71 -25.44 -13.16
N PHE A 372 -8.71 -25.11 -12.36
CA PHE A 372 -8.50 -25.63 -11.00
C PHE A 372 -8.70 -24.47 -10.04
N GLN A 373 -9.79 -24.51 -9.25
CA GLN A 373 -10.04 -23.50 -8.23
C GLN A 373 -9.04 -23.69 -7.08
N LEU A 374 -8.51 -22.59 -6.56
CA LEU A 374 -7.68 -22.63 -5.37
C LEU A 374 -8.57 -22.85 -4.14
N GLU A 375 -8.12 -23.68 -3.20
CA GLU A 375 -8.85 -23.90 -1.94
C GLU A 375 -8.99 -22.60 -1.13
N LYS A 376 -7.94 -21.77 -1.18
CA LYS A 376 -7.90 -20.44 -0.58
C LYS A 376 -7.43 -19.45 -1.62
N SER A 377 -8.10 -18.31 -1.70
CA SER A 377 -7.59 -17.20 -2.50
C SER A 377 -6.28 -16.70 -1.91
N VAL A 378 -5.33 -16.34 -2.77
CA VAL A 378 -4.01 -15.85 -2.35
C VAL A 378 -3.89 -14.38 -2.76
N PRO A 379 -3.65 -13.45 -1.83
CA PRO A 379 -3.39 -12.06 -2.17
C PRO A 379 -2.22 -11.92 -3.15
N VAL A 380 -2.35 -11.02 -4.11
CA VAL A 380 -1.31 -10.72 -5.10
C VAL A 380 -1.12 -9.21 -5.19
N TYR A 381 0.06 -8.74 -4.82
CA TYR A 381 0.43 -7.34 -4.87
C TYR A 381 1.35 -7.09 -6.06
N LEU A 382 0.87 -6.35 -7.05
CA LEU A 382 1.70 -5.79 -8.11
C LEU A 382 2.13 -4.40 -7.65
N VAL A 383 3.42 -4.20 -7.42
CA VAL A 383 3.96 -2.99 -6.78
C VAL A 383 5.11 -2.39 -7.59
N TYR A 384 5.56 -1.20 -7.21
CA TYR A 384 6.62 -0.48 -7.91
C TYR A 384 7.63 0.10 -6.91
N PHE A 385 8.62 -0.70 -6.51
CA PHE A 385 9.68 -0.25 -5.60
C PHE A 385 11.04 -0.27 -6.29
N THR A 386 11.67 0.90 -6.36
CA THR A 386 12.99 1.10 -6.94
C THR A 386 14.10 1.07 -5.88
N ALA A 387 13.75 0.99 -4.60
CA ALA A 387 14.65 0.67 -3.50
C ALA A 387 13.93 -0.31 -2.57
N GLN A 388 14.58 -1.42 -2.26
CA GLN A 388 14.01 -2.50 -1.46
C GLN A 388 15.06 -3.00 -0.47
N ALA A 389 14.65 -3.30 0.76
CA ALA A 389 15.53 -3.93 1.73
C ALA A 389 15.67 -5.43 1.42
N GLU A 390 16.89 -5.93 1.51
CA GLU A 390 17.20 -7.35 1.46
C GLU A 390 17.13 -7.96 2.87
N ALA A 391 17.21 -9.29 2.97
CA ALA A 391 17.08 -10.00 4.24
C ALA A 391 18.18 -9.64 5.27
N ASP A 392 19.34 -9.14 4.83
CA ASP A 392 20.44 -8.69 5.68
C ASP A 392 20.32 -7.21 6.09
N GLY A 393 19.24 -6.52 5.69
CA GLY A 393 18.99 -5.12 5.96
C GLY A 393 19.66 -4.15 4.99
N THR A 394 20.45 -4.63 4.02
CA THR A 394 21.01 -3.77 2.97
C THR A 394 19.93 -3.33 1.99
N ILE A 395 20.11 -2.17 1.34
CA ILE A 395 19.16 -1.69 0.34
C ILE A 395 19.65 -2.08 -1.06
N ARG A 396 18.82 -2.83 -1.77
CA ARG A 396 18.95 -3.05 -3.20
C ARG A 396 18.28 -1.92 -3.97
N TYR A 397 19.07 -1.21 -4.77
CA TYR A 397 18.61 -0.18 -5.68
C TYR A 397 18.32 -0.78 -7.06
N ILE A 398 17.18 -0.42 -7.61
CA ILE A 398 16.60 -0.98 -8.83
C ILE A 398 16.33 0.18 -9.79
N GLY A 399 16.56 -0.05 -11.09
CA GLY A 399 16.27 0.95 -12.11
C GLY A 399 14.79 1.32 -12.18
N ASP A 400 14.50 2.48 -12.77
CA ASP A 400 13.14 3.03 -12.92
C ASP A 400 12.66 2.89 -14.39
N PRO A 401 12.26 1.69 -14.85
CA PRO A 401 11.94 1.46 -16.25
C PRO A 401 10.76 2.28 -16.78
N TYR A 402 9.91 2.81 -15.90
CA TYR A 402 8.76 3.64 -16.27
C TYR A 402 8.92 5.13 -15.94
N GLY A 403 10.08 5.56 -15.41
CA GLY A 403 10.32 6.98 -15.07
C GLY A 403 9.41 7.52 -13.96
N ARG A 404 8.89 6.65 -13.09
CA ARG A 404 7.90 7.02 -12.07
C ARG A 404 8.51 7.67 -10.83
N ASP A 405 9.78 7.44 -10.53
CA ASP A 405 10.47 8.11 -9.43
C ASP A 405 10.57 9.60 -9.72
N GLN A 406 11.04 9.94 -10.92
CA GLN A 406 11.18 11.34 -11.34
C GLN A 406 9.83 12.06 -11.33
N ALA A 407 8.77 11.45 -11.88
CA ALA A 407 7.43 12.03 -11.89
C ALA A 407 6.89 12.23 -10.46
N LEU A 408 7.10 11.25 -9.58
CA LEU A 408 6.67 11.32 -8.18
C LEU A 408 7.39 12.44 -7.43
N LEU A 409 8.71 12.52 -7.57
CA LEU A 409 9.54 13.54 -6.91
C LEU A 409 9.17 14.95 -7.38
N GLN A 410 8.90 15.14 -8.67
CA GLN A 410 8.38 16.42 -9.19
C GLN A 410 7.05 16.80 -8.55
N ARG A 411 6.15 15.82 -8.32
CA ARG A 411 4.87 16.08 -7.67
C ARG A 411 5.03 16.38 -6.17
N LEU A 412 5.96 15.70 -5.49
CA LEU A 412 6.30 15.93 -4.07
C LEU A 412 7.01 17.28 -3.86
N GLY A 413 7.69 17.81 -4.87
CA GLY A 413 8.32 19.14 -4.81
C GLY A 413 7.32 20.31 -4.93
N ARG A 414 6.06 20.05 -5.29
CA ARG A 414 5.02 21.10 -5.38
C ARG A 414 4.36 21.31 -4.01
N PRO A 415 3.88 22.53 -3.70
CA PRO A 415 3.12 22.78 -2.48
C PRO A 415 2.01 21.74 -2.30
N ALA A 416 1.83 21.28 -1.06
CA ALA A 416 0.74 20.41 -0.71
C ALA A 416 -0.61 21.05 -1.10
N SER A 417 -1.52 20.26 -1.66
CA SER A 417 -2.92 20.67 -1.80
C SER A 417 -3.43 20.99 -0.39
N ARG A 418 -4.09 22.14 -0.20
CA ARG A 418 -4.77 22.39 1.08
C ARG A 418 -5.81 21.29 1.26
N ILE A 419 -5.73 20.52 2.35
CA ILE A 419 -6.85 19.67 2.74
C ILE A 419 -8.03 20.62 2.91
N VAL A 420 -8.97 20.57 1.98
CA VAL A 420 -10.24 21.27 2.12
C VAL A 420 -10.94 20.58 3.27
N GLN A 421 -10.90 21.22 4.44
CA GLN A 421 -11.61 20.89 5.68
C GLN A 421 -12.27 19.50 5.67
N MET A 422 -11.49 18.47 6.00
CA MET A 422 -12.10 17.22 6.42
C MET A 422 -12.79 17.47 7.76
N ALA A 423 -14.12 17.48 7.71
CA ALA A 423 -15.08 17.50 8.81
C ALA A 423 -15.09 18.74 9.72
N ALA A 424 -15.56 19.86 9.16
CA ALA A 424 -16.50 20.71 9.90
C ALA A 424 -17.93 20.23 9.61
N ARG A 425 -18.34 19.10 10.22
CA ARG A 425 -19.74 18.71 10.42
C ARG A 425 -19.87 17.88 11.67
#